data_AF-A0A1Q7GF56-F1
#
_entry.id   AF-A0A1Q7GF56-F1
#
_cell.length_a   1.000
_cell.length_b   1.000
_cell.length_c   1.000
_cell.angle_alpha   90.00
_cell.angle_beta   90.00
_cell.angle_gamma   90.00
#
_symmetry.space_group_name_H-M   'P 1'
#
loop_
_entity.id
_entity.type
_entity.pdbx_description
1 polymer ?
#
loop_
_entity_poly.entity_id
_entity_poly.type
_entity_poly.pdbx_seq_one_letter_code
_entity_poly.pdbx_strand_id
1 'polypeptide(L)'
;MVVAGACKENPTASLAGAPSQVVVNPAAVKLAAGDSTNLSVKVLDQTGTPLQGSVQATSVDPTKATVGVAGDALPDPTHTTTVLRVHAIAVGTTYVRVTGLGLTDSAKVQVQ
;
A
#
# COMPACT_ATOMS: atom_id res chain seq x y z
N MET A 1 11.12 14.05 43.75
CA MET A 1 10.39 12.92 43.14
C MET A 1 10.48 13.10 41.61
N VAL A 2 11.28 12.24 40.96
CA VAL A 2 11.22 11.72 39.57
C VAL A 2 10.76 12.67 38.44
N VAL A 3 11.68 13.28 37.66
CA VAL A 3 12.06 12.98 36.25
C VAL A 3 10.92 13.01 35.21
N ALA A 4 11.02 13.91 34.23
CA ALA A 4 11.09 13.57 32.81
C ALA A 4 11.18 14.84 31.96
N GLY A 5 12.14 14.86 31.03
CA GLY A 5 12.45 16.02 30.19
C GLY A 5 11.25 16.48 29.36
N ALA A 6 10.93 17.76 29.47
CA ALA A 6 10.32 18.48 28.37
C ALA A 6 11.37 18.55 27.24
N CYS A 7 11.48 17.47 26.48
CA CYS A 7 11.93 17.57 25.10
C CYS A 7 11.05 18.64 24.48
N LYS A 8 11.68 19.77 24.20
CA LYS A 8 11.13 20.88 23.43
C LYS A 8 10.85 20.31 22.03
N GLU A 9 9.71 19.65 21.86
CA GLU A 9 9.22 19.25 20.55
C GLU A 9 9.04 20.54 19.77
N ASN A 10 10.05 20.83 18.95
CA ASN A 10 10.06 21.95 18.06
C ASN A 10 8.85 21.78 17.13
N PRO A 11 7.79 22.60 17.22
CA PRO A 11 6.55 22.38 16.46
C PRO A 11 6.72 22.70 14.96
N THR A 12 7.96 22.95 14.51
CA THR A 12 8.35 23.19 13.12
C THR A 12 9.10 22.02 12.48
N ALA A 13 9.12 20.83 13.11
CA ALA A 13 9.34 19.61 12.36
C ALA A 13 8.13 19.42 11.44
N SER A 14 8.14 20.13 10.31
CA SER A 14 7.25 19.86 9.20
C SER A 14 7.35 18.37 8.94
N LEU A 15 6.30 17.61 9.26
CA LEU A 15 6.22 16.18 8.97
C LEU A 15 6.09 15.92 7.45
N ALA A 16 6.29 16.96 6.63
CA ALA A 16 6.56 16.84 5.21
C ALA A 16 7.76 15.89 5.01
N GLY A 17 7.53 14.78 4.33
CA GLY A 17 8.52 13.72 4.15
C GLY A 17 8.37 12.50 5.08
N ALA A 18 7.58 12.57 6.15
CA ALA A 18 7.31 11.40 7.00
C ALA A 18 6.10 10.60 6.48
N PRO A 19 6.18 9.26 6.38
CA PRO A 19 5.05 8.46 5.92
C PRO A 19 3.88 8.59 6.89
N SER A 20 2.74 9.04 6.37
CA SER A 20 1.51 9.21 7.17
C SER A 20 0.40 8.27 6.75
N GLN A 21 0.27 7.98 5.45
CA GLN A 21 -0.79 7.12 4.93
C GLN A 21 -0.31 6.29 3.75
N VAL A 22 -0.72 5.02 3.70
CA VAL A 22 -0.65 4.21 2.47
C VAL A 22 -2.03 4.22 1.84
N VAL A 23 -2.10 4.54 0.56
CA VAL A 23 -3.33 4.58 -0.21
C VAL A 23 -3.25 3.49 -1.27
N VAL A 24 -4.14 2.51 -1.18
CA VAL A 24 -4.33 1.48 -2.21
C VAL A 24 -5.58 1.79 -3.02
N ASN A 25 -5.43 1.90 -4.34
CA ASN A 25 -6.53 2.18 -5.24
C ASN A 25 -6.52 1.23 -6.45
N PRO A 26 -7.62 0.52 -6.72
CA PRO A 26 -8.85 0.41 -5.92
C PRO A 26 -8.68 -0.36 -4.59
N ALA A 27 -9.32 0.12 -3.52
CA ALA A 27 -9.34 -0.56 -2.21
C ALA A 27 -10.23 -1.83 -2.22
N ALA A 28 -11.07 -1.99 -3.24
CA ALA A 28 -11.85 -3.20 -3.44
C ALA A 28 -11.97 -3.53 -4.95
N VAL A 29 -11.68 -4.77 -5.32
CA VAL A 29 -11.80 -5.25 -6.70
C VAL A 29 -12.69 -6.49 -6.78
N LYS A 30 -13.40 -6.59 -7.90
CA LYS A 30 -14.13 -7.79 -8.29
C LYS A 30 -13.47 -8.35 -9.54
N LEU A 31 -13.10 -9.63 -9.51
CA LEU A 31 -12.40 -10.32 -10.59
C LEU A 31 -13.09 -11.66 -10.83
N ALA A 32 -13.06 -12.15 -12.07
CA ALA A 32 -13.40 -13.55 -12.32
C ALA A 32 -12.19 -14.44 -12.02
N ALA A 33 -12.41 -15.71 -11.73
CA ALA A 33 -11.31 -16.66 -11.58
C ALA A 33 -10.50 -16.75 -12.89
N GLY A 34 -9.18 -16.56 -12.79
CA GLY A 34 -8.26 -16.49 -13.94
C GLY A 34 -7.91 -15.07 -14.39
N ASP A 35 -8.70 -14.07 -14.02
CA ASP A 35 -8.45 -12.67 -14.40
C ASP A 35 -7.41 -11.97 -13.51
N SER A 36 -6.77 -10.95 -14.08
CA SER A 36 -5.83 -10.08 -13.36
C SER A 36 -6.28 -8.63 -13.37
N THR A 37 -5.92 -7.89 -12.33
CA THR A 37 -6.08 -6.42 -12.29
C THR A 37 -4.87 -5.75 -11.65
N ASN A 38 -4.75 -4.46 -11.90
CA ASN A 38 -3.69 -3.63 -11.34
C ASN A 38 -4.22 -2.76 -10.21
N LEU A 39 -3.50 -2.74 -9.09
CA LEU A 39 -3.72 -1.86 -7.95
C LEU A 39 -2.60 -0.83 -7.91
N SER A 40 -2.96 0.44 -7.82
CA SER A 40 -2.01 1.52 -7.61
C SER A 40 -1.85 1.74 -6.12
N VAL A 41 -0.61 1.81 -5.65
CA VAL A 41 -0.28 2.13 -4.27
C VAL A 41 0.58 3.37 -4.21
N LYS A 42 0.22 4.30 -3.33
CA LYS A 42 1.02 5.49 -3.02
C LYS A 42 1.18 5.62 -1.53
N VAL A 43 2.37 6.03 -1.08
CA VAL A 43 2.58 6.45 0.31
C VAL A 43 2.53 7.97 0.33
N LEU A 44 1.68 8.54 1.15
CA LEU A 44 1.52 9.99 1.30
C LEU A 44 2.03 10.42 2.68
N ASP A 45 2.60 11.62 2.74
CA ASP A 45 2.83 12.30 4.02
C ASP A 45 1.57 13.00 4.54
N GLN A 46 1.67 13.64 5.70
CA GLN A 46 0.56 14.39 6.32
C GLN A 46 0.07 15.58 5.48
N THR A 47 0.87 16.04 4.53
CA THR A 47 0.53 17.14 3.62
C THR A 47 -0.11 16.64 2.32
N GLY A 48 -0.25 15.32 2.16
CA GLY A 48 -0.77 14.68 0.93
C GLY A 48 0.28 14.56 -0.17
N THR A 49 1.56 14.81 0.13
CA THR A 49 2.66 14.70 -0.82
C THR A 49 3.05 13.23 -0.97
N PRO A 50 3.15 12.70 -2.20
CA PRO A 50 3.58 11.32 -2.42
C PRO A 50 5.07 11.16 -2.11
N LEU A 51 5.40 10.15 -1.31
CA LEU A 51 6.74 9.84 -0.86
C LEU A 51 7.35 8.69 -1.67
N GLN A 52 8.66 8.78 -1.88
CA GLN A 52 9.42 7.68 -2.47
C GLN A 52 9.57 6.58 -1.42
N GLY A 53 9.25 5.35 -1.79
CA GLY A 53 9.35 4.23 -0.86
C GLY A 53 9.07 2.89 -1.49
N SER A 54 9.72 1.85 -0.96
CA SER A 54 9.39 0.48 -1.32
C SER A 54 8.04 0.11 -0.73
N VAL A 55 7.14 -0.35 -1.59
CA VAL A 55 5.88 -0.96 -1.20
C VAL A 55 5.98 -2.46 -1.42
N GLN A 56 5.49 -3.22 -0.45
CA GLN A 56 5.37 -4.67 -0.53
C GLN A 56 3.89 -5.04 -0.44
N ALA A 57 3.50 -6.09 -1.14
CA ALA A 57 2.14 -6.60 -1.05
C ALA A 57 2.14 -8.12 -0.89
N THR A 58 1.18 -8.61 -0.12
CA THR A 58 1.04 -10.02 0.19
C THR A 58 -0.44 -10.37 0.26
N SER A 59 -0.84 -11.44 -0.42
CA SER A 59 -2.21 -11.96 -0.31
C SER A 59 -2.36 -12.74 0.99
N VAL A 60 -3.47 -12.52 1.69
CA VAL A 60 -3.82 -13.27 2.90
C VAL A 60 -4.16 -14.72 2.57
N ASP A 61 -4.72 -14.97 1.38
CA ASP A 61 -5.05 -16.32 0.90
C ASP A 61 -4.58 -16.49 -0.56
N PRO A 62 -3.37 -17.05 -0.76
CA PRO A 62 -2.80 -17.26 -2.09
C PRO A 62 -3.53 -18.36 -2.89
N THR A 63 -4.41 -19.16 -2.27
CA THR A 63 -5.23 -20.13 -3.01
C THR A 63 -6.38 -19.48 -3.77
N LYS A 64 -6.78 -18.27 -3.36
CA LYS A 64 -7.87 -17.49 -3.97
C LYS A 64 -7.38 -16.39 -4.89
N ALA A 65 -6.37 -15.63 -4.47
CA ALA A 65 -5.71 -14.65 -5.31
C ALA A 65 -4.24 -14.49 -4.92
N THR A 66 -3.38 -14.27 -5.89
CA THR A 66 -1.98 -13.88 -5.66
C THR A 66 -1.80 -12.41 -5.99
N VAL A 67 -0.77 -11.80 -5.40
CA VAL A 67 -0.38 -10.42 -5.69
C VAL A 67 1.13 -10.40 -5.95
N GLY A 68 1.55 -9.64 -6.95
CA GLY A 68 2.94 -9.36 -7.25
C GLY A 68 3.12 -7.91 -7.63
N VAL A 69 4.36 -7.43 -7.59
CA VAL A 69 4.69 -6.10 -8.14
C VAL A 69 4.56 -6.19 -9.67
N ALA A 70 3.78 -5.28 -10.27
CA ALA A 70 3.67 -5.19 -11.72
C ALA A 70 4.95 -4.53 -12.24
N GLY A 71 5.95 -5.34 -12.63
CA GLY A 71 7.24 -4.84 -13.11
C GLY A 71 7.16 -4.01 -14.40
N ASP A 72 6.06 -4.12 -15.14
CA ASP A 72 5.83 -3.40 -16.41
C ASP A 72 5.31 -1.98 -16.23
N ALA A 73 4.77 -1.66 -15.05
CA ALA A 73 4.48 -0.28 -14.70
C ALA A 73 5.81 0.34 -14.28
N LEU A 74 6.49 1.00 -15.22
CA LEU A 74 7.62 1.87 -14.93
C LEU A 74 7.32 2.57 -13.61
N PRO A 75 8.16 2.42 -12.56
CA PRO A 75 8.02 3.30 -11.43
C PRO A 75 8.03 4.69 -12.04
N ASP A 76 7.02 5.49 -11.69
CA ASP A 76 6.97 6.91 -11.98
C ASP A 76 8.41 7.46 -11.91
N PRO A 77 8.90 8.38 -12.77
CA PRO A 77 10.24 8.94 -12.63
C PRO A 77 10.55 9.42 -11.20
N THR A 78 9.52 9.68 -10.39
CA THR A 78 9.60 9.99 -8.96
C THR A 78 9.64 8.79 -8.01
N HIS A 79 9.50 7.54 -8.45
CA HIS A 79 9.41 6.31 -7.65
C HIS A 79 8.41 6.35 -6.48
N THR A 80 7.34 7.16 -6.62
CA THR A 80 6.35 7.37 -5.56
C THR A 80 5.10 6.49 -5.67
N THR A 81 4.87 5.91 -6.85
CA THR A 81 3.71 5.06 -7.13
C THR A 81 4.18 3.66 -7.47
N THR A 82 3.69 2.67 -6.71
CA THR A 82 3.93 1.25 -6.99
C THR A 82 2.66 0.65 -7.56
N VAL A 83 2.75 -0.01 -8.70
CA VAL A 83 1.63 -0.79 -9.24
C VAL A 83 1.82 -2.25 -8.86
N LEU A 84 0.76 -2.84 -8.32
CA LEU A 84 0.69 -4.25 -7.95
C LEU A 84 -0.27 -4.94 -8.90
N ARG A 85 0.07 -6.12 -9.40
CA ARG A 85 -0.83 -6.97 -10.16
C ARG A 85 -1.42 -8.02 -9.23
N VAL A 86 -2.74 -8.07 -9.15
CA VAL A 86 -3.49 -9.12 -8.45
C VAL A 86 -4.01 -10.10 -9.48
N HIS A 87 -3.73 -11.38 -9.29
CA HIS A 87 -4.22 -12.47 -10.14
C HIS A 87 -5.19 -13.35 -9.36
N ALA A 88 -6.43 -13.43 -9.82
CA ALA A 88 -7.46 -14.27 -9.23
C ALA A 88 -7.28 -15.73 -9.67
N ILE A 89 -7.35 -16.65 -8.71
CA ILE A 89 -7.11 -18.09 -8.91
C ILE A 89 -8.41 -18.87 -8.73
N ALA A 90 -9.11 -18.66 -7.62
CA ALA A 90 -10.30 -19.43 -7.26
C ALA A 90 -11.36 -18.55 -6.63
N VAL A 91 -12.63 -18.91 -6.85
CA VAL A 91 -13.80 -18.20 -6.35
C VAL A 91 -13.75 -18.05 -4.82
N GLY A 92 -14.04 -16.84 -4.34
CA GLY A 92 -14.02 -16.50 -2.93
C GLY A 92 -13.56 -15.07 -2.67
N THR A 93 -13.64 -14.66 -1.41
CA THR A 93 -13.17 -13.34 -0.98
C THR A 93 -11.82 -13.49 -0.27
N THR A 94 -10.86 -12.65 -0.63
CA THR A 94 -9.55 -12.54 0.03
C THR A 94 -9.18 -11.08 0.20
N TYR A 95 -8.06 -10.83 0.90
CA TYR A 95 -7.53 -9.49 1.14
C TYR A 95 -6.06 -9.47 0.74
N VAL A 96 -5.65 -8.37 0.13
CA VAL A 96 -4.26 -8.07 -0.20
C VAL A 96 -3.77 -7.06 0.81
N ARG A 97 -2.83 -7.48 1.66
CA ARG A 97 -2.12 -6.58 2.58
C ARG A 97 -1.03 -5.87 1.82
N VAL A 98 -0.98 -4.55 1.96
CA VAL A 98 -0.01 -3.68 1.32
C VAL A 98 0.72 -2.92 2.41
N THR A 99 2.04 -3.04 2.47
CA THR A 99 2.89 -2.37 3.44
C THR A 99 3.87 -1.44 2.75
N GLY A 100 3.89 -0.17 3.13
CA GLY A 100 4.80 0.85 2.58
C GLY A 100 5.33 1.75 3.68
N LEU A 101 6.65 1.89 3.77
CA LEU A 101 7.34 2.74 4.76
C LEU A 101 6.86 2.55 6.22
N GLY A 102 6.55 1.30 6.61
CA GLY A 102 6.09 0.95 7.96
C GLY A 102 4.58 1.07 8.20
N LEU A 103 3.83 1.61 7.24
CA LEU A 103 2.37 1.66 7.26
C LEU A 103 1.79 0.46 6.50
N THR A 104 0.64 -0.04 6.94
CA THR A 104 -0.04 -1.17 6.30
C THR A 104 -1.49 -0.83 6.00
N ASP A 105 -1.93 -1.15 4.79
CA ASP A 105 -3.31 -1.05 4.34
C ASP A 105 -3.77 -2.38 3.72
N SER A 106 -5.07 -2.55 3.48
CA SER A 106 -5.64 -3.79 2.94
C SER A 106 -6.64 -3.52 1.82
N ALA A 107 -6.43 -4.13 0.67
CA ALA A 107 -7.39 -4.13 -0.43
C ALA A 107 -8.22 -5.41 -0.44
N LYS A 108 -9.55 -5.28 -0.57
CA LYS A 108 -10.46 -6.42 -0.69
C LYS A 108 -10.47 -6.95 -2.12
N VAL A 109 -10.35 -8.26 -2.28
CA VAL A 109 -10.43 -8.94 -3.58
C VAL A 109 -11.56 -9.94 -3.52
N GLN A 110 -12.59 -9.73 -4.34
CA GLN A 110 -13.70 -10.65 -4.48
C GLN A 110 -13.60 -11.36 -5.83
N VAL A 111 -13.33 -12.67 -5.77
CA VAL A 111 -13.33 -13.54 -6.94
C VAL A 111 -14.71 -14.18 -7.08
N GLN A 112 -15.34 -14.01 -8.24
CA GLN A 112 -16.65 -14.56 -8.58
C GLN A 112 -16.57 -15.58 -9.71
#